data_AF-A0A0D2UWW2-F1
#
_entry.id   AF-A0A0D2UWW2-F1
#
_cell.length_a   1.000
_cell.length_b   1.000
_cell.length_c   1.000
_cell.angle_alpha   90.00
_cell.angle_beta   90.00
_cell.angle_gamma   90.00
#
_symmetry.space_group_name_H-M   'P 1'
#
loop_
_entity.id
_entity.type
_entity.pdbx_description
1 polymer ?
#
loop_
_entity_poly.entity_id
_entity_poly.type
_entity_poly.pdbx_seq_one_letter_code
_entity_poly.pdbx_strand_id
1 'polypeptide(L)'
;MAMVAEAFLSASIEVLLDRIVSADVLRLIKGKKLEAVLLNKLKPTLMSVKAVLDDAENKQIANPNVKSWTDELKDAVYDAEDLLDEISTEALRNKIESEYQTTNMKQVSSFFSSLNPFKDGAQSKLEEILGRLDNLLNQKQILGLKENSEGEKAFQRTPATSLVDESDVCGRDDEKEEIMKLLDPQNLPKNQVDVIPIVGMGGLGKTTLAQLIYNDPRVDKWFHPKAWVCVSEKFDALKVTKTILEETKCSCDGNQNLNQFQLKLKEQLLGKKYLIIMDDVWNENYAVWEQLSIPFKFDREL
;
A
#
# COMPACT_ATOMS: atom_id res chain seq x y z
N MET A 1 -11.02 -2.96 -4.32
CA MET A 1 -11.12 -3.29 -2.88
C MET A 1 -10.16 -4.38 -2.42
N ALA A 2 -9.55 -5.18 -3.32
CA ALA A 2 -8.67 -6.30 -2.96
C ALA A 2 -7.36 -5.87 -2.25
N MET A 3 -6.61 -4.92 -2.83
CA MET A 3 -5.34 -4.38 -2.27
C MET A 3 -5.41 -3.85 -0.82
N VAL A 4 -6.58 -3.47 -0.33
CA VAL A 4 -6.76 -2.98 1.05
C VAL A 4 -6.87 -4.13 2.05
N ALA A 5 -7.36 -5.30 1.63
CA ALA A 5 -7.53 -6.47 2.49
C ALA A 5 -6.19 -7.14 2.82
N GLU A 6 -5.28 -7.24 1.85
CA GLU A 6 -3.90 -7.73 2.04
C GLU A 6 -3.12 -6.86 3.03
N ALA A 7 -3.08 -5.54 2.78
CA ALA A 7 -2.37 -4.60 3.64
C ALA A 7 -2.87 -4.68 5.10
N PHE A 8 -4.18 -4.87 5.28
CA PHE A 8 -4.77 -5.08 6.59
C PHE A 8 -4.33 -6.41 7.21
N LEU A 9 -4.43 -7.52 6.47
CA LEU A 9 -4.09 -8.85 6.99
C LEU A 9 -2.58 -8.99 7.30
N SER A 10 -1.73 -8.41 6.45
CA SER A 10 -0.29 -8.35 6.67
C SER A 10 0.05 -7.57 7.93
N ALA A 11 -0.58 -6.40 8.13
CA ALA A 11 -0.42 -5.59 9.35
C ALA A 11 -0.93 -6.34 10.60
N SER A 12 -2.07 -7.02 10.52
CA SER A 12 -2.58 -7.88 11.60
C SER A 12 -1.57 -8.97 11.98
N ILE A 13 -0.99 -9.66 11.01
CA ILE A 13 0.04 -10.68 11.28
C ILE A 13 1.29 -10.06 11.92
N GLU A 14 1.72 -8.86 11.51
CA GLU A 14 2.83 -8.15 12.16
C GLU A 14 2.53 -7.83 13.63
N VAL A 15 1.34 -7.30 13.91
CA VAL A 15 0.89 -7.00 15.27
C VAL A 15 0.86 -8.27 16.13
N LEU A 16 0.37 -9.40 15.58
CA LEU A 16 0.41 -10.70 16.26
C LEU A 16 1.84 -11.13 16.59
N LEU A 17 2.75 -11.04 15.62
CA LEU A 17 4.15 -11.45 15.80
C LEU A 17 4.84 -10.64 16.92
N ASP A 18 4.58 -9.34 17.00
CA ASP A 18 5.08 -8.46 18.06
C ASP A 18 4.45 -8.77 19.41
N ARG A 19 3.14 -9.03 19.45
CA ARG A 19 2.41 -9.37 20.68
C ARG A 19 2.86 -10.70 21.28
N ILE A 20 3.13 -11.72 20.44
CA ILE A 20 3.61 -13.03 20.88
C ILE A 20 4.94 -12.92 21.66
N VAL A 21 5.79 -11.96 21.30
CA VAL A 21 7.09 -11.73 21.97
C VAL A 21 7.05 -10.62 23.04
N SER A 22 5.88 -10.05 23.31
CA SER A 22 5.74 -8.99 24.31
C SER A 22 6.07 -9.49 25.72
N ALA A 23 6.63 -8.61 26.55
CA ALA A 23 7.06 -8.95 27.89
C ALA A 23 5.89 -9.43 28.78
N ASP A 24 4.70 -8.86 28.59
CA ASP A 24 3.50 -9.19 29.36
C ASP A 24 2.99 -10.60 29.02
N VAL A 25 2.89 -10.94 27.74
CA VAL A 25 2.51 -12.27 27.27
C VAL A 25 3.55 -13.30 27.69
N LEU A 26 4.84 -13.05 27.44
CA LEU A 26 5.93 -13.94 27.81
C LEU A 26 5.97 -14.23 29.30
N ARG A 27 5.77 -13.20 30.15
CA ARG A 27 5.75 -13.38 31.62
C ARG A 27 4.64 -14.31 32.08
N LEU A 28 3.46 -14.23 31.47
CA LEU A 28 2.32 -15.07 31.84
C LEU A 28 2.48 -16.52 31.38
N ILE A 29 3.12 -16.74 30.23
CA ILE A 29 3.29 -18.08 29.65
C ILE A 29 4.61 -18.77 30.02
N LYS A 30 5.56 -18.04 30.61
CA LYS A 30 6.90 -18.52 30.95
C LYS A 30 6.88 -19.84 31.73
N GLY A 31 7.61 -20.84 31.22
CA GLY A 31 7.71 -22.17 31.81
C GLY A 31 6.46 -23.04 31.64
N LYS A 32 5.47 -22.59 30.86
CA LYS A 32 4.26 -23.36 30.53
C LYS A 32 4.38 -23.98 29.14
N LYS A 33 3.65 -25.07 28.89
CA LYS A 33 3.51 -25.68 27.56
C LYS A 33 3.11 -24.66 26.48
N LEU A 34 2.30 -23.66 26.86
CA LEU A 34 1.82 -22.59 25.98
C LEU A 34 2.95 -21.73 25.39
N GLU A 35 4.05 -21.48 26.12
CA GLU A 35 5.22 -20.75 25.62
C GLU A 35 5.87 -21.47 24.43
N ALA A 36 6.08 -22.78 24.55
CA ALA A 36 6.66 -23.58 23.49
C ALA A 36 5.77 -23.61 22.24
N VAL A 37 4.45 -23.66 22.42
CA VAL A 37 3.50 -23.70 21.28
C VAL A 37 3.41 -22.34 20.58
N LEU A 38 3.34 -21.23 21.33
CA LEU A 38 3.28 -19.89 20.75
C LEU A 38 4.59 -19.52 20.02
N LEU A 39 5.73 -19.71 20.67
CA LEU A 39 7.02 -19.27 20.12
C LEU A 39 7.57 -20.21 19.05
N ASN A 40 7.43 -21.53 19.23
CA ASN A 40 8.07 -22.50 18.33
C ASN A 40 7.13 -23.06 17.26
N LYS A 41 5.82 -22.76 17.32
CA LYS A 41 4.85 -23.18 16.29
C LYS A 41 4.07 -22.00 15.71
N LEU A 42 3.33 -21.25 16.53
CA LEU A 42 2.45 -20.21 15.98
C LEU A 42 3.24 -19.11 15.27
N LYS A 43 4.28 -18.58 15.92
CA LYS A 43 5.17 -17.57 15.34
C LYS A 43 5.76 -18.01 13.98
N PRO A 44 6.44 -19.16 13.84
CA PRO A 44 6.98 -19.58 12.54
C PRO A 44 5.89 -19.84 11.51
N THR A 45 4.74 -20.42 11.89
CA THR A 45 3.62 -20.65 10.98
C THR A 45 3.07 -19.32 10.42
N LEU A 46 2.86 -18.31 11.27
CA LEU A 46 2.44 -16.97 10.85
C LEU A 46 3.46 -16.31 9.90
N MET A 47 4.76 -16.47 10.16
CA MET A 47 5.82 -15.99 9.27
C MET A 47 5.77 -16.67 7.89
N SER A 48 5.58 -17.99 7.86
CA SER A 48 5.49 -18.76 6.60
C SER A 48 4.25 -18.40 5.78
N VAL A 49 3.14 -18.09 6.43
CA VAL A 49 1.93 -17.65 5.75
C VAL A 49 2.07 -16.21 5.24
N LYS A 50 2.65 -15.31 6.06
CA LYS A 50 2.94 -13.94 5.63
C LYS A 50 3.77 -13.91 4.34
N ALA A 51 4.74 -14.81 4.21
CA ALA A 51 5.63 -14.88 3.05
C ALA A 51 4.94 -15.19 1.71
N VAL A 52 3.69 -15.68 1.72
CA VAL A 52 2.92 -15.99 0.51
C VAL A 52 1.69 -15.11 0.31
N LEU A 53 1.47 -14.16 1.22
CA LEU A 53 0.24 -13.36 1.25
C LEU A 53 0.10 -12.50 -0.02
N ASP A 54 1.19 -11.86 -0.46
CA ASP A 54 1.22 -11.03 -1.67
C ASP A 54 0.83 -11.83 -2.93
N ASP A 55 1.31 -13.07 -3.06
CA ASP A 55 0.99 -13.94 -4.20
C ASP A 55 -0.46 -14.46 -4.12
N ALA A 56 -0.95 -14.75 -2.91
CA ALA A 56 -2.34 -15.15 -2.68
C ALA A 56 -3.31 -14.02 -3.02
N GLU A 57 -2.99 -12.77 -2.66
CA GLU A 57 -3.79 -11.57 -2.99
C GLU A 57 -3.93 -11.40 -4.51
N ASN A 58 -2.82 -11.53 -5.24
CA ASN A 58 -2.85 -11.41 -6.70
C ASN A 58 -3.70 -12.53 -7.35
N LYS A 59 -3.61 -13.75 -6.82
CA LYS A 59 -4.30 -14.92 -7.39
C LYS A 59 -5.76 -15.02 -6.99
N GLN A 60 -6.19 -14.53 -5.83
CA GLN A 60 -7.58 -14.65 -5.37
C GLN A 60 -8.60 -13.93 -6.27
N ILE A 61 -8.15 -12.93 -7.03
CA ILE A 61 -9.01 -12.21 -7.99
C ILE A 61 -9.49 -13.15 -9.11
N ALA A 62 -8.62 -14.05 -9.57
CA ALA A 62 -8.90 -14.96 -10.69
C ALA A 62 -9.19 -16.40 -10.24
N ASN A 63 -8.74 -16.80 -9.05
CA ASN A 63 -8.84 -18.17 -8.56
C ASN A 63 -9.72 -18.24 -7.29
N PRO A 64 -10.97 -18.74 -7.39
CA PRO A 64 -11.86 -18.89 -6.24
C PRO A 64 -11.31 -19.78 -5.12
N ASN A 65 -10.45 -20.75 -5.44
CA ASN A 65 -9.84 -21.60 -4.42
C ASN A 65 -8.81 -20.83 -3.59
N VAL A 66 -8.05 -19.92 -4.22
CA VAL A 66 -7.14 -19.02 -3.51
C VAL A 66 -7.93 -18.01 -2.68
N LYS A 67 -9.06 -17.51 -3.19
CA LYS A 67 -9.96 -16.67 -2.39
C LYS A 67 -10.46 -17.38 -1.13
N SER A 68 -10.96 -18.61 -1.27
CA SER A 68 -11.40 -19.40 -0.11
C SER A 68 -10.26 -19.66 0.88
N TRP A 69 -9.04 -19.85 0.39
CA TRP A 69 -7.85 -19.99 1.22
C TRP A 69 -7.52 -18.70 1.99
N THR A 70 -7.60 -17.54 1.33
CA THR A 70 -7.37 -16.23 1.96
C THR A 70 -8.45 -15.88 2.98
N ASP A 71 -9.71 -16.20 2.71
CA ASP A 71 -10.82 -16.00 3.64
C ASP A 71 -10.62 -16.85 4.92
N GLU A 72 -10.25 -18.13 4.77
CA GLU A 72 -9.96 -19.03 5.89
C GLU A 72 -8.72 -18.58 6.69
N LEU A 73 -7.69 -18.07 6.01
CA LEU A 73 -6.53 -17.49 6.66
C LEU A 73 -6.91 -16.28 7.51
N LYS A 74 -7.75 -15.39 6.96
CA LYS A 74 -8.21 -14.20 7.66
C LYS A 74 -8.94 -14.57 8.95
N ASP A 75 -9.82 -15.54 8.88
CA ASP A 75 -10.55 -16.03 10.07
C ASP A 75 -9.58 -16.63 11.11
N ALA A 76 -8.60 -17.44 10.69
CA ALA A 76 -7.62 -18.02 11.60
C ALA A 76 -6.71 -16.95 12.26
N VAL A 77 -6.39 -15.87 11.56
CA VAL A 77 -5.64 -14.72 12.09
C VAL A 77 -6.46 -13.95 13.12
N TYR A 78 -7.76 -13.71 12.87
CA TYR A 78 -8.63 -13.05 13.84
C TYR A 78 -8.83 -13.88 15.11
N ASP A 79 -8.99 -15.19 14.99
CA ASP A 79 -9.05 -16.07 16.17
C ASP A 79 -7.74 -16.03 16.98
N ALA A 80 -6.59 -15.86 16.30
CA ALA A 80 -5.29 -15.68 16.96
C ALA A 80 -5.18 -14.32 17.68
N GLU A 81 -5.74 -13.25 17.10
CA GLU A 81 -5.80 -11.93 17.73
C GLU A 81 -6.67 -11.99 19.00
N ASP A 82 -7.87 -12.55 18.89
CA ASP A 82 -8.80 -12.74 20.01
C ASP A 82 -8.16 -13.55 21.14
N LEU A 83 -7.42 -14.62 20.81
CA LEU A 83 -6.71 -15.44 21.79
C LEU A 83 -5.60 -14.65 22.50
N LEU A 84 -4.82 -13.85 21.78
CA LEU A 84 -3.76 -13.03 22.38
C LEU A 84 -4.35 -11.89 23.23
N ASP A 85 -5.50 -11.34 22.86
CA ASP A 85 -6.23 -10.37 23.68
C ASP A 85 -6.74 -11.01 24.98
N GLU A 86 -7.23 -12.25 24.94
CA GLU A 86 -7.61 -13.02 26.13
C GLU A 86 -6.41 -13.22 27.06
N ILE A 87 -5.25 -13.61 26.51
CA ILE A 87 -3.98 -13.79 27.25
C ILE A 87 -3.49 -12.48 27.87
N SER A 88 -3.55 -11.39 27.11
CA SER A 88 -3.10 -10.07 27.57
C SER A 88 -4.01 -9.52 28.68
N THR A 89 -5.31 -9.73 28.55
CA THR A 89 -6.30 -9.35 29.57
C THR A 89 -6.06 -10.12 30.87
N GLU A 90 -5.81 -11.43 30.79
CA GLU A 90 -5.49 -12.25 31.95
C GLU A 90 -4.14 -11.87 32.57
N ALA A 91 -3.16 -11.43 31.78
CA ALA A 91 -1.88 -10.92 32.28
C ALA A 91 -2.06 -9.64 33.11
N LEU A 92 -2.87 -8.71 32.62
CA LEU A 92 -3.23 -7.48 33.34
C LEU A 92 -3.99 -7.80 34.63
N ARG A 93 -4.96 -8.72 34.58
CA ARG A 93 -5.70 -9.17 35.76
C ARG A 93 -4.78 -9.73 36.85
N ASN A 94 -3.88 -10.65 36.49
CA ASN A 94 -2.91 -11.23 37.43
C ASN A 94 -1.98 -10.18 38.04
N LYS A 95 -1.57 -9.17 37.25
CA LYS A 95 -0.75 -8.06 37.75
C LYS A 95 -1.51 -7.23 38.78
N ILE A 96 -2.74 -6.83 38.48
CA ILE A 96 -3.63 -6.09 39.39
C ILE A 96 -3.83 -6.91 40.67
N GLU A 97 -4.25 -8.17 40.58
CA GLU A 97 -4.48 -9.01 41.77
C GLU A 97 -3.22 -9.17 42.63
N SER A 98 -2.02 -9.18 42.04
CA SER A 98 -0.76 -9.22 42.79
C SER A 98 -0.40 -7.90 43.48
N GLU A 99 -0.82 -6.76 42.94
CA GLU A 99 -0.59 -5.42 43.50
C GLU A 99 -1.58 -5.10 44.65
N TYR A 100 -2.79 -5.65 44.62
CA TYR A 100 -3.82 -5.45 45.66
C TYR A 100 -3.78 -6.46 46.83
N GLN A 101 -2.90 -7.46 46.80
CA GLN A 101 -2.72 -8.42 47.90
C GLN A 101 -1.99 -7.81 49.12
N THR A 102 -2.69 -6.96 49.87
CA THR A 102 -2.32 -6.56 51.23
C THR A 102 -2.85 -7.58 52.26
N THR A 103 -1.91 -8.38 52.75
CA THR A 103 -1.84 -9.12 54.04
C THR A 103 -2.94 -10.09 54.50
N ASN A 104 -4.21 -10.03 54.08
CA ASN A 104 -5.29 -10.85 54.70
C ASN A 104 -6.11 -11.76 53.75
N MET A 105 -5.64 -12.04 52.52
CA MET A 105 -6.39 -12.86 51.55
C MET A 105 -5.63 -14.08 50.97
N LYS A 106 -4.59 -14.56 51.65
CA LYS A 106 -3.79 -15.73 51.19
C LYS A 106 -4.56 -17.06 51.13
N GLN A 107 -5.70 -17.17 51.81
CA GLN A 107 -6.53 -18.39 51.78
C GLN A 107 -7.53 -18.43 50.62
N VAL A 108 -7.86 -17.29 50.01
CA VAL A 108 -8.81 -17.23 48.89
C VAL A 108 -8.08 -17.39 47.55
N SER A 109 -6.80 -16.97 47.46
CA SER A 109 -5.98 -17.11 46.25
C SER A 109 -5.62 -18.57 45.90
N SER A 110 -5.63 -19.49 46.86
CA SER A 110 -5.40 -20.92 46.61
C SER A 110 -6.60 -21.66 46.00
N PHE A 111 -7.80 -21.07 46.07
CA PHE A 111 -9.00 -21.64 45.44
C PHE A 111 -9.14 -21.24 43.96
N PHE A 112 -8.59 -20.10 43.56
CA PHE A 112 -8.66 -19.63 42.17
C PHE A 112 -7.46 -20.06 41.31
N SER A 113 -6.37 -20.53 41.92
CA SER A 113 -5.20 -21.05 41.18
C SER A 113 -5.34 -22.51 40.74
N SER A 114 -6.21 -23.30 41.38
CA SER A 114 -6.47 -24.71 41.06
C SER A 114 -7.58 -24.92 40.02
N LEU A 115 -8.37 -23.88 39.76
CA LEU A 115 -9.38 -23.80 38.72
C LEU A 115 -8.99 -22.65 37.80
N ASN A 116 -8.05 -22.87 36.89
CA ASN A 116 -7.80 -21.91 35.82
C ASN A 116 -8.38 -22.47 34.50
N PRO A 117 -9.71 -22.37 34.26
CA PRO A 117 -10.35 -22.82 33.02
C PRO A 117 -9.74 -22.16 31.79
N PHE A 118 -9.11 -21.00 32.00
CA PHE A 118 -8.34 -20.26 31.02
C PHE A 118 -7.22 -21.10 30.38
N LYS A 119 -6.53 -21.96 31.15
CA LYS A 119 -5.37 -22.71 30.63
C LYS A 119 -5.78 -23.78 29.62
N ASP A 120 -6.85 -24.52 29.91
CA ASP A 120 -7.33 -25.60 29.05
C ASP A 120 -8.10 -25.03 27.84
N GLY A 121 -8.85 -23.93 28.04
CA GLY A 121 -9.53 -23.20 26.97
C GLY A 121 -8.57 -22.51 26.00
N ALA A 122 -7.60 -21.74 26.49
CA ALA A 122 -6.62 -21.07 25.64
C ALA A 122 -5.71 -22.06 24.90
N GLN A 123 -5.35 -23.18 25.53
CA GLN A 123 -4.54 -24.19 24.86
C GLN A 123 -5.30 -24.91 23.75
N SER A 124 -6.56 -25.28 23.97
CA SER A 124 -7.39 -25.93 22.94
C SER A 124 -7.65 -25.00 21.75
N LYS A 125 -8.00 -23.73 22.00
CA LYS A 125 -8.10 -22.70 20.95
C LYS A 125 -6.80 -22.54 20.17
N LEU A 126 -5.65 -22.52 20.85
CA LEU A 126 -4.36 -22.42 20.16
C LEU A 126 -4.05 -23.64 19.29
N GLU A 127 -4.37 -24.84 19.77
CA GLU A 127 -4.19 -26.08 19.00
C GLU A 127 -5.12 -26.10 17.77
N GLU A 128 -6.34 -25.56 17.87
CA GLU A 128 -7.27 -25.38 16.76
C GLU A 128 -6.75 -24.39 15.71
N ILE A 129 -6.35 -23.19 16.14
CA ILE A 129 -5.77 -22.16 15.26
C ILE A 129 -4.55 -22.70 14.51
N LEU A 130 -3.65 -23.38 15.23
CA LEU A 130 -2.48 -24.01 14.61
C LEU A 130 -2.87 -25.08 13.60
N GLY A 131 -3.86 -25.91 13.91
CA GLY A 131 -4.36 -26.92 12.97
C GLY A 131 -4.90 -26.30 11.68
N ARG A 132 -5.62 -25.18 11.78
CA ARG A 132 -6.12 -24.41 10.62
C ARG A 132 -4.98 -23.82 9.80
N LEU A 133 -4.02 -23.15 10.44
CA LEU A 133 -2.88 -22.55 9.76
C LEU A 133 -1.95 -23.60 9.13
N ASP A 134 -1.71 -24.73 9.78
CA ASP A 134 -0.92 -25.83 9.23
C ASP A 134 -1.62 -26.47 8.01
N ASN A 135 -2.96 -26.61 8.05
CA ASN A 135 -3.74 -27.03 6.88
C ASN A 135 -3.60 -26.05 5.72
N LEU A 136 -3.68 -24.75 5.98
CA LEU A 136 -3.48 -23.71 4.97
C LEU A 136 -2.06 -23.78 4.36
N LEU A 137 -1.03 -24.00 5.18
CA LEU A 137 0.35 -24.20 4.71
C LEU A 137 0.50 -25.46 3.85
N ASN A 138 -0.21 -26.54 4.15
CA ASN A 138 -0.19 -27.74 3.31
C ASN A 138 -0.91 -27.51 1.96
N GLN A 139 -1.97 -26.70 1.94
CA GLN A 139 -2.68 -26.33 0.72
C GLN A 139 -1.88 -25.38 -0.19
N LYS A 140 -0.94 -24.61 0.38
CA LYS A 140 -0.05 -23.69 -0.34
C LYS A 140 0.57 -24.30 -1.60
N GLN A 141 1.11 -25.52 -1.51
CA GLN A 141 1.78 -26.18 -2.64
C GLN A 141 0.79 -26.56 -3.76
N ILE A 142 -0.41 -26.99 -3.38
CA ILE A 142 -1.48 -27.37 -4.32
C ILE A 142 -2.00 -26.14 -5.06
N LEU A 143 -2.13 -25.02 -4.35
CA LEU A 143 -2.56 -23.74 -4.90
C LEU A 143 -1.45 -23.00 -5.67
N GLY A 144 -0.23 -23.55 -5.67
CA GLY A 144 0.92 -22.97 -6.34
C GLY A 144 1.30 -21.60 -5.79
N LEU A 145 1.10 -21.37 -4.50
CA LEU A 145 1.44 -20.11 -3.82
C LEU A 145 2.96 -20.04 -3.59
N LYS A 146 3.60 -18.97 -4.08
CA LYS A 146 5.06 -18.78 -4.07
C LYS A 146 5.47 -17.75 -3.02
N GLU A 147 6.60 -18.01 -2.35
CA GLU A 147 7.26 -17.01 -1.51
C GLU A 147 8.00 -16.01 -2.39
N ASN A 148 7.90 -14.72 -2.10
CA ASN A 148 8.58 -13.66 -2.84
C ASN A 148 8.31 -13.74 -4.36
N SER A 149 7.04 -13.86 -4.77
CA SER A 149 6.70 -13.62 -6.16
C SER A 149 7.10 -12.18 -6.49
N GLU A 150 8.26 -11.97 -7.12
CA GLU A 150 8.57 -10.73 -7.82
C GLU A 150 7.40 -10.48 -8.76
N GLY A 151 6.49 -9.59 -8.34
CA GLY A 151 5.10 -9.54 -8.77
C GLY A 151 4.89 -10.08 -10.18
N GLU A 152 4.44 -11.33 -10.30
CA GLU A 152 4.05 -11.93 -11.57
C GLU A 152 2.77 -11.20 -12.00
N LYS A 153 3.01 -10.04 -12.63
CA LYS A 153 2.05 -9.08 -13.15
C LYS A 153 0.92 -8.79 -12.17
N ALA A 154 1.22 -7.91 -11.20
CA ALA A 154 0.23 -6.95 -10.72
C ALA A 154 -0.58 -6.54 -11.95
N PHE A 155 -1.90 -6.73 -11.90
CA PHE A 155 -2.81 -6.34 -12.98
C PHE A 155 -2.35 -4.98 -13.47
N GLN A 156 -1.75 -4.93 -14.67
CA GLN A 156 -1.27 -3.66 -15.21
C GLN A 156 -2.52 -2.81 -15.35
N ARG A 157 -2.69 -1.85 -14.44
CA ARG A 157 -3.78 -0.89 -14.53
C ARG A 157 -3.71 -0.31 -15.93
N THR A 158 -4.82 -0.39 -16.63
CA THR A 158 -4.89 0.14 -17.99
C THR A 158 -4.54 1.61 -17.89
N PRO A 159 -3.50 2.09 -18.60
CA PRO A 159 -3.09 3.48 -18.51
C PRO A 159 -4.28 4.39 -18.82
N ALA A 160 -4.55 5.36 -17.94
CA ALA A 160 -5.61 6.32 -18.18
C ALA A 160 -5.19 7.26 -19.31
N THR A 161 -6.12 7.53 -20.22
CA THR A 161 -5.92 8.46 -21.33
C THR A 161 -6.40 9.85 -20.92
N SER A 162 -6.04 10.86 -21.70
CA SER A 162 -6.53 12.23 -21.50
C SER A 162 -8.00 12.43 -21.87
N LEU A 163 -8.67 11.42 -22.45
CA LEU A 163 -10.06 11.55 -22.94
C LEU A 163 -11.06 11.31 -21.81
N VAL A 164 -12.08 12.18 -21.77
CA VAL A 164 -13.20 12.09 -20.82
C VAL A 164 -14.49 12.52 -21.53
N ASP A 165 -15.60 11.87 -21.21
CA ASP A 165 -16.92 12.38 -21.56
C ASP A 165 -17.32 13.42 -20.50
N GLU A 166 -17.20 14.69 -20.85
CA GLU A 166 -17.50 15.80 -19.93
C GLU A 166 -18.98 15.82 -19.49
N SER A 167 -19.88 15.22 -20.29
CA SER A 167 -21.32 15.22 -19.99
C SER A 167 -21.71 14.35 -18.79
N ASP A 168 -20.88 13.37 -18.46
CA ASP A 168 -21.07 12.46 -17.32
C ASP A 168 -20.43 12.96 -16.02
N VAL A 169 -19.73 14.11 -16.05
CA VAL A 169 -19.06 14.67 -14.87
C VAL A 169 -19.91 15.76 -14.22
N CYS A 170 -20.18 15.62 -12.93
CA CYS A 170 -20.96 16.59 -12.16
C CYS A 170 -20.22 17.06 -10.89
N GLY A 171 -20.43 18.32 -10.51
CA GLY A 171 -19.99 18.86 -9.22
C GLY A 171 -18.48 19.06 -9.06
N ARG A 172 -17.76 19.30 -10.17
CA ARG A 172 -16.29 19.54 -10.17
C ARG A 172 -15.88 20.92 -10.68
N ASP A 173 -16.85 21.79 -10.94
CA ASP A 173 -16.60 23.09 -11.56
C ASP A 173 -15.79 24.00 -10.63
N ASP A 174 -16.07 23.98 -9.33
CA ASP A 174 -15.39 24.83 -8.35
C ASP A 174 -13.90 24.43 -8.23
N GLU A 175 -13.59 23.14 -8.02
CA GLU A 175 -12.19 22.69 -7.93
C GLU A 175 -11.44 22.88 -9.26
N LYS A 176 -12.13 22.70 -10.39
CA LYS A 176 -11.57 22.97 -11.72
C LYS A 176 -11.19 24.45 -11.82
N GLU A 177 -12.09 25.38 -11.48
CA GLU A 177 -11.82 26.81 -11.57
C GLU A 177 -10.72 27.28 -10.59
N GLU A 178 -10.61 26.66 -9.42
CA GLU A 178 -9.49 26.92 -8.50
C GLU A 178 -8.14 26.55 -9.13
N ILE A 179 -8.03 25.36 -9.73
CA ILE A 179 -6.79 24.95 -10.40
C ILE A 179 -6.54 25.80 -11.65
N MET A 180 -7.57 26.18 -12.39
CA MET A 180 -7.44 27.05 -13.56
C MET A 180 -6.89 28.44 -13.20
N LYS A 181 -7.20 28.97 -12.01
CA LYS A 181 -6.58 30.22 -11.52
C LYS A 181 -5.09 30.06 -11.22
N LEU A 182 -4.68 28.91 -10.71
CA LEU A 182 -3.26 28.59 -10.48
C LEU A 182 -2.50 28.44 -11.81
N LEU A 183 -3.18 27.92 -12.84
CA LEU A 183 -2.62 27.76 -14.19
C LEU A 183 -2.63 29.03 -15.03
N ASP A 184 -3.28 30.12 -14.59
CA ASP A 184 -3.33 31.37 -15.35
C ASP A 184 -1.90 31.92 -15.54
N PRO A 185 -1.43 32.10 -16.78
CA PRO A 185 -0.09 32.59 -17.04
C PRO A 185 0.22 33.99 -16.50
N GLN A 186 -0.78 34.75 -16.05
CA GLN A 186 -0.59 36.03 -15.34
C GLN A 186 -0.17 35.85 -13.88
N ASN A 187 -0.52 34.72 -13.28
CA ASN A 187 -0.21 34.39 -11.89
C ASN A 187 1.10 33.61 -11.75
N LEU A 188 1.62 33.05 -12.85
CA LEU A 188 2.84 32.25 -12.83
C LEU A 188 4.10 33.12 -12.69
N PRO A 189 5.00 32.80 -11.74
CA PRO A 189 6.32 33.43 -11.65
C PRO A 189 7.10 33.23 -12.95
N LYS A 190 7.86 34.26 -13.35
CA LYS A 190 8.72 34.17 -14.53
C LYS A 190 9.89 33.22 -14.23
N ASN A 191 10.10 32.24 -15.13
CA ASN A 191 11.27 31.35 -15.17
C ASN A 191 11.33 30.30 -14.04
N GLN A 192 10.17 29.85 -13.56
CA GLN A 192 10.08 28.74 -12.60
C GLN A 192 9.08 27.68 -13.06
N VAL A 193 9.41 26.42 -12.76
CA VAL A 193 8.50 25.28 -12.91
C VAL A 193 7.67 25.18 -11.64
N ASP A 194 6.35 25.30 -11.79
CA ASP A 194 5.40 25.08 -10.71
C ASP A 194 4.81 23.68 -10.79
N VAL A 195 4.60 23.08 -9.63
CA VAL A 195 4.03 21.73 -9.49
C VAL A 195 2.77 21.82 -8.66
N ILE A 196 1.65 21.35 -9.23
CA ILE A 196 0.34 21.31 -8.57
C ILE A 196 0.01 19.84 -8.26
N PRO A 197 0.17 19.39 -7.01
CA PRO A 197 -0.16 18.02 -6.63
C PRO A 197 -1.67 17.86 -6.41
N ILE A 198 -2.28 16.86 -7.06
CA ILE A 198 -3.66 16.43 -6.81
C ILE A 198 -3.62 15.10 -6.06
N VAL A 199 -3.80 15.15 -4.74
CA VAL A 199 -3.64 13.99 -3.84
C VAL A 199 -4.98 13.59 -3.24
N GLY A 200 -5.18 12.29 -3.08
CA GLY A 200 -6.37 11.75 -2.42
C GLY A 200 -6.49 10.25 -2.64
N MET A 201 -7.40 9.62 -1.89
CA MET A 201 -7.69 8.19 -1.99
C MET A 201 -8.08 7.77 -3.42
N GLY A 202 -7.84 6.51 -3.77
CA GLY A 202 -8.28 5.94 -5.04
C GLY A 202 -9.80 6.04 -5.22
N GLY A 203 -10.26 6.24 -6.46
CA GLY A 203 -11.70 6.33 -6.77
C GLY A 203 -12.34 7.70 -6.53
N LEU A 204 -11.61 8.69 -6.00
CA LEU A 204 -12.11 10.05 -5.79
C LEU A 204 -12.22 10.91 -7.07
N GLY A 205 -11.98 10.36 -8.27
CA GLY A 205 -12.08 11.13 -9.52
C GLY A 205 -10.94 12.12 -9.79
N LYS A 206 -9.76 11.92 -9.20
CA LYS A 206 -8.58 12.79 -9.42
C LYS A 206 -8.17 12.86 -10.89
N THR A 207 -8.05 11.69 -11.52
CA THR A 207 -7.76 11.56 -12.96
C THR A 207 -8.84 12.26 -13.78
N THR A 208 -10.12 12.12 -13.42
CA THR A 208 -11.23 12.82 -14.08
C THR A 208 -11.10 14.34 -13.99
N LEU A 209 -10.74 14.88 -12.82
CA LEU A 209 -10.49 16.31 -12.66
C LEU A 209 -9.32 16.78 -13.53
N ALA A 210 -8.22 16.02 -13.56
CA ALA A 210 -7.08 16.33 -14.42
C ALA A 210 -7.44 16.30 -15.91
N GLN A 211 -8.28 15.35 -16.36
CA GLN A 211 -8.79 15.29 -17.73
C GLN A 211 -9.62 16.53 -18.09
N LEU A 212 -10.51 16.98 -17.19
CA LEU A 212 -11.31 18.19 -17.39
C LEU A 212 -10.44 19.45 -17.51
N ILE A 213 -9.33 19.52 -16.78
CA ILE A 213 -8.38 20.61 -16.87
C ILE A 213 -7.60 20.54 -18.19
N TYR A 214 -7.08 19.36 -18.54
CA TYR A 214 -6.26 19.16 -19.75
C TYR A 214 -6.99 19.50 -21.05
N ASN A 215 -8.29 19.22 -21.09
CA ASN A 215 -9.16 19.45 -22.25
C ASN A 215 -9.86 20.82 -22.20
N ASP A 216 -9.63 21.63 -21.16
CA ASP A 216 -10.21 22.96 -21.09
C ASP A 216 -9.68 23.85 -22.23
N PRO A 217 -10.55 24.53 -23.01
CA PRO A 217 -10.11 25.36 -24.13
C PRO A 217 -9.16 26.51 -23.74
N ARG A 218 -9.13 26.92 -22.47
CA ARG A 218 -8.17 27.92 -21.97
C ARG A 218 -6.76 27.34 -21.88
N VAL A 219 -6.62 26.08 -21.47
CA VAL A 219 -5.32 25.39 -21.40
C VAL A 219 -4.67 25.33 -22.77
N ASP A 220 -5.44 25.02 -23.80
CA ASP A 220 -4.95 25.06 -25.19
C ASP A 220 -4.45 26.46 -25.58
N LYS A 221 -5.08 27.54 -25.10
CA LYS A 221 -4.60 28.90 -25.41
C LYS A 221 -3.34 29.28 -24.63
N TRP A 222 -3.15 28.72 -23.44
CA TRP A 222 -2.10 29.14 -22.51
C TRP A 222 -0.79 28.36 -22.68
N PHE A 223 -0.88 27.07 -23.01
CA PHE A 223 0.26 26.15 -22.96
C PHE A 223 0.47 25.43 -24.28
N HIS A 224 1.67 25.58 -24.83
CA HIS A 224 2.14 24.90 -26.03
C HIS A 224 3.65 24.69 -25.90
N PRO A 225 4.13 23.46 -25.65
CA PRO A 225 3.43 22.17 -25.76
C PRO A 225 2.62 21.74 -24.52
N LYS A 226 1.67 20.81 -24.70
CA LYS A 226 1.02 20.07 -23.61
C LYS A 226 1.24 18.55 -23.75
N ALA A 227 1.34 17.83 -22.65
CA ALA A 227 1.53 16.38 -22.64
C ALA A 227 0.75 15.70 -21.50
N TRP A 228 0.25 14.49 -21.76
CA TRP A 228 -0.38 13.62 -20.77
C TRP A 228 0.40 12.32 -20.66
N VAL A 229 0.87 11.98 -19.45
CA VAL A 229 1.62 10.75 -19.22
C VAL A 229 1.09 10.02 -18.01
N CYS A 230 0.63 8.79 -18.20
CA CYS A 230 0.34 7.88 -17.10
C CYS A 230 1.66 7.22 -16.65
N VAL A 231 2.01 7.42 -15.38
CA VAL A 231 3.19 6.82 -14.75
C VAL A 231 2.81 5.43 -14.25
N SER A 232 3.52 4.40 -14.70
CA SER A 232 3.30 3.05 -14.20
C SER A 232 3.78 2.90 -12.75
N GLU A 233 3.22 1.93 -12.01
CA GLU A 233 3.65 1.56 -10.65
C GLU A 233 5.17 1.41 -10.53
N LYS A 234 5.80 0.75 -11.52
CA LYS A 234 7.25 0.80 -11.70
C LYS A 234 7.60 2.07 -12.47
N PHE A 235 8.17 3.05 -11.77
CA PHE A 235 8.63 4.28 -12.40
C PHE A 235 9.82 3.99 -13.31
N ASP A 236 9.74 4.48 -14.55
CA ASP A 236 10.81 4.40 -15.53
C ASP A 236 11.00 5.79 -16.16
N ALA A 237 12.09 6.48 -15.75
CA ALA A 237 12.41 7.81 -16.23
C ALA A 237 12.56 7.86 -17.76
N LEU A 238 13.09 6.80 -18.38
CA LEU A 238 13.29 6.72 -19.82
C LEU A 238 11.94 6.63 -20.52
N LYS A 239 11.07 5.73 -20.05
CA LYS A 239 9.73 5.56 -20.62
C LYS A 239 8.91 6.85 -20.47
N VAL A 240 8.90 7.46 -19.28
CA VAL A 240 8.17 8.71 -19.03
C VAL A 240 8.70 9.84 -19.93
N THR A 241 10.01 10.06 -19.98
CA THR A 241 10.61 11.11 -20.82
C THR A 241 10.29 10.90 -22.29
N LYS A 242 10.34 9.65 -22.77
CA LYS A 242 9.98 9.29 -24.14
C LYS A 242 8.51 9.59 -24.45
N THR A 243 7.59 9.22 -23.57
CA THR A 243 6.16 9.51 -23.76
C THR A 243 5.89 11.01 -23.80
N ILE A 244 6.53 11.81 -22.91
CA ILE A 244 6.40 13.27 -22.96
C ILE A 244 6.84 13.81 -24.32
N LEU A 245 7.99 13.34 -24.84
CA LEU A 245 8.48 13.77 -26.15
C LEU A 245 7.53 13.44 -27.29
N GLU A 246 6.99 12.22 -27.31
CA GLU A 246 6.01 11.78 -28.30
C GLU A 246 4.74 12.64 -28.25
N GLU A 247 4.21 12.93 -27.05
CA GLU A 247 3.06 13.83 -26.84
C GLU A 247 3.34 15.27 -27.29
N THR A 248 4.58 15.74 -27.10
CA THR A 248 5.02 17.07 -27.59
C THR A 248 5.27 17.11 -29.09
N LYS A 249 4.94 16.05 -29.84
CA LYS A 249 5.13 15.89 -31.29
C LYS A 249 6.61 15.93 -31.71
N CYS A 250 7.52 15.55 -30.82
CA CYS A 250 8.93 15.42 -31.13
C CYS A 250 9.24 14.00 -31.63
N SER A 251 9.99 13.87 -32.72
CA SER A 251 10.37 12.56 -33.24
C SER A 251 11.41 11.89 -32.33
N CYS A 252 11.06 10.70 -31.87
CA CYS A 252 11.91 9.82 -31.09
C CYS A 252 12.34 8.64 -31.96
N ASP A 253 13.63 8.34 -32.00
CA ASP A 253 14.12 7.08 -32.58
C ASP A 253 14.17 6.01 -31.48
N GLY A 254 13.87 4.76 -31.81
CA GLY A 254 13.70 3.66 -30.85
C GLY A 254 14.99 3.30 -30.09
N ASN A 255 16.15 3.69 -30.62
CA ASN A 255 17.47 3.34 -30.07
C ASN A 255 18.11 4.42 -29.19
N GLN A 256 17.36 5.45 -28.79
CA GLN A 256 17.91 6.57 -28.01
C GLN A 256 17.99 6.26 -26.51
N ASN A 257 19.04 6.76 -25.86
CA ASN A 257 19.22 6.65 -24.43
C ASN A 257 18.55 7.82 -23.66
N LEU A 258 18.45 7.70 -22.33
CA LEU A 258 17.82 8.70 -21.48
C LEU A 258 18.41 10.11 -21.67
N ASN A 259 19.74 10.22 -21.79
CA ASN A 259 20.41 11.50 -22.00
C ASN A 259 19.96 12.18 -23.31
N GLN A 260 19.86 11.42 -24.40
CA GLN A 260 19.38 11.94 -25.69
C GLN A 260 17.93 12.40 -25.62
N PHE A 261 17.05 11.67 -24.91
CA PHE A 261 15.68 12.10 -24.69
C PHE A 261 15.61 13.35 -23.82
N GLN A 262 16.38 13.43 -22.74
CA GLN A 262 16.38 14.61 -21.86
C GLN A 262 16.91 15.87 -22.54
N LEU A 263 17.94 15.76 -23.39
CA LEU A 263 18.43 16.89 -24.20
C LEU A 263 17.38 17.38 -25.20
N LYS A 264 16.72 16.46 -25.92
CA LYS A 264 15.62 16.80 -26.81
C LYS A 264 14.46 17.46 -26.06
N LEU A 265 14.10 16.93 -24.89
CA LEU A 265 12.99 17.46 -24.10
C LEU A 265 13.31 18.88 -23.63
N LYS A 266 14.53 19.10 -23.14
CA LYS A 266 15.03 20.45 -22.80
C LYS A 266 14.87 21.40 -24.00
N GLU A 267 15.35 21.03 -25.19
CA GLU A 267 15.24 21.85 -26.39
C GLU A 267 13.78 22.12 -26.80
N GLN A 268 12.88 21.15 -26.62
CA GLN A 268 11.47 21.31 -26.94
C GLN A 268 10.74 22.27 -25.99
N LEU A 269 11.14 22.33 -24.73
CA LEU A 269 10.47 23.14 -23.70
C LEU A 269 11.08 24.54 -23.53
N LEU A 270 12.35 24.73 -23.95
CA LEU A 270 13.08 25.97 -23.76
C LEU A 270 12.31 27.19 -24.31
N GLY A 271 12.08 28.19 -23.45
CA GLY A 271 11.41 29.43 -23.83
C GLY A 271 9.92 29.29 -24.16
N LYS A 272 9.29 28.15 -23.85
CA LYS A 272 7.87 27.90 -24.09
C LYS A 272 7.11 27.73 -22.78
N LYS A 273 5.84 28.12 -22.78
CA LYS A 273 4.90 27.78 -21.71
C LYS A 273 4.34 26.40 -21.98
N TYR A 274 4.59 25.45 -21.08
CA TYR A 274 4.17 24.06 -21.24
C TYR A 274 3.33 23.57 -20.07
N LEU A 275 2.50 22.55 -20.32
CA LEU A 275 1.76 21.83 -19.30
C LEU A 275 2.00 20.33 -19.46
N ILE A 276 2.44 19.68 -18.40
CA ILE A 276 2.65 18.23 -18.38
C ILE A 276 1.81 17.67 -17.24
N ILE A 277 0.87 16.78 -17.57
CA ILE A 277 0.11 16.03 -16.57
C ILE A 277 0.75 14.66 -16.41
N MET A 278 1.13 14.35 -15.18
CA MET A 278 1.64 13.04 -14.78
C MET A 278 0.57 12.36 -13.92
N ASP A 279 -0.15 11.41 -14.51
CA ASP A 279 -1.25 10.70 -13.86
C ASP A 279 -0.76 9.40 -13.21
N ASP A 280 -1.41 9.01 -12.11
CA ASP A 280 -1.14 7.79 -11.32
C ASP A 280 0.32 7.63 -10.85
N VAL A 281 0.92 8.68 -10.27
CA VAL A 281 2.31 8.63 -9.76
C VAL A 281 2.37 7.92 -8.39
N TRP A 282 2.99 6.73 -8.34
CA TRP A 282 3.14 5.92 -7.12
C TRP A 282 4.56 5.90 -6.52
N ASN A 283 5.53 6.54 -7.17
CA ASN A 283 6.94 6.38 -6.78
C ASN A 283 7.33 7.29 -5.61
N GLU A 284 7.75 6.67 -4.51
CA GLU A 284 8.28 7.37 -3.33
C GLU A 284 9.78 7.72 -3.45
N ASN A 285 10.47 7.21 -4.49
CA ASN A 285 11.89 7.49 -4.66
C ASN A 285 12.13 8.88 -5.25
N TYR A 286 12.48 9.82 -4.37
CA TYR A 286 12.78 11.20 -4.71
C TYR A 286 13.95 11.35 -5.70
N ALA A 287 14.97 10.51 -5.65
CA ALA A 287 16.12 10.60 -6.56
C ALA A 287 15.72 10.36 -8.02
N VAL A 288 14.72 9.52 -8.23
CA VAL A 288 14.18 9.18 -9.53
C VAL A 288 13.32 10.34 -10.09
N TRP A 289 12.55 11.00 -9.23
CA TRP A 289 11.88 12.27 -9.59
C TRP A 289 12.89 13.35 -9.94
N GLU A 290 13.96 13.49 -9.16
CA GLU A 290 15.00 14.47 -9.41
C GLU A 290 15.61 14.28 -10.80
N GLN A 291 15.95 13.05 -11.18
CA GLN A 291 16.45 12.71 -12.51
C GLN A 291 15.49 13.11 -13.63
N LEU A 292 14.18 12.83 -13.48
CA LEU A 292 13.17 13.23 -14.46
C LEU A 292 13.01 14.77 -14.51
N SER A 293 13.19 15.46 -13.39
CA SER A 293 12.95 16.90 -13.28
C SER A 293 14.02 17.79 -13.92
N ILE A 294 15.21 17.23 -14.18
CA ILE A 294 16.38 17.96 -14.69
C ILE A 294 16.08 18.78 -15.96
N PRO A 295 15.42 18.24 -17.01
CA PRO A 295 15.14 18.99 -18.24
C PRO A 295 14.25 20.21 -18.03
N PHE A 296 13.37 20.19 -17.03
CA PHE A 296 12.43 21.28 -16.74
C PHE A 296 13.10 22.48 -16.06
N LYS A 297 14.23 22.27 -15.37
CA LYS A 297 14.89 23.29 -14.54
C LYS A 297 15.76 24.29 -15.34
N PHE A 298 15.97 24.06 -16.64
CA PHE A 298 16.92 24.83 -17.45
C PHE A 298 16.38 26.12 -18.08
N ASP A 299 15.18 26.57 -17.70
CA ASP A 299 14.59 27.83 -18.20
C ASP A 299 15.25 29.09 -17.59
N ARG A 300 16.48 28.99 -17.09
CA ARG A 300 17.11 29.99 -16.21
C ARG A 300 18.09 30.96 -16.87
N GLU A 301 18.51 30.77 -18.11
CA GLU A 301 19.48 31.68 -18.72
C GLU A 301 19.23 31.84 -20.23
N LEU A 302 18.53 32.93 -20.59
CA LEU A 302 18.86 33.86 -21.69
C LEU A 302 17.95 35.10 -21.63
#